data_AF-H0SBZ7-F1
#
_entry.id   AF-H0SBZ7-F1
#
_cell.length_a   1.000
_cell.length_b   1.000
_cell.length_c   1.000
_cell.angle_alpha   90.00
_cell.angle_beta   90.00
_cell.angle_gamma   90.00
#
_symmetry.space_group_name_H-M   'P 1'
#
loop_
_entity.id
_entity.type
_entity.pdbx_description
1 polymer ?
#
loop_
_entity_poly.entity_id
_entity_poly.type
_entity_poly.pdbx_seq_one_letter_code
_entity_poly.pdbx_strand_id
1 'polypeptide(L)'
;MTLPTMSFIFGALLLAVGILGGGFEVKEVKVSNVTSTARILAAIFGVVFIGLGFLPPDISKTLEPARSAPVAAAATVITMSDREHDRNRWGGDYSSFDVRTDRVEDCENACKTAEQCNAWTYVRPGLQRASAVCWLKNVVPANSVDNCCVSGMKLR
;
A
#
# COMPACT_ATOMS: atom_id res chain seq x y z
N MET A 1 -15.65 16.23 -15.04
CA MET A 1 -14.70 15.77 -16.08
C MET A 1 -13.30 16.00 -15.54
N THR A 2 -12.40 15.03 -15.62
CA THR A 2 -11.03 15.15 -15.06
C THR A 2 -10.08 15.78 -16.08
N LEU A 3 -9.07 16.53 -15.59
CA LEU A 3 -8.00 17.15 -16.40
C LEU A 3 -7.41 16.23 -17.51
N PRO A 4 -7.09 14.94 -17.24
CA PRO A 4 -6.56 14.05 -18.27
C PRO A 4 -7.57 13.77 -19.40
N THR A 5 -8.86 13.64 -19.08
CA THR A 5 -9.91 13.46 -20.09
C THR A 5 -10.03 14.70 -20.99
N MET A 6 -9.89 15.91 -20.45
CA MET A 6 -9.94 17.13 -21.26
C MET A 6 -8.72 17.28 -22.18
N SER A 7 -7.53 16.91 -21.72
CA SER A 7 -6.31 16.90 -22.55
C SER A 7 -6.38 15.91 -23.70
N PHE A 8 -6.96 14.73 -23.47
CA PHE A 8 -7.12 13.71 -24.51
C PHE A 8 -8.08 14.16 -25.62
N ILE A 9 -9.22 14.76 -25.25
CA ILE A 9 -10.20 15.27 -26.22
C ILE A 9 -9.60 16.39 -27.07
N PHE A 10 -8.90 17.34 -26.44
CA PHE A 10 -8.27 18.44 -27.15
C PHE A 10 -7.13 17.97 -28.07
N GLY A 11 -6.31 17.01 -27.62
CA GLY A 11 -5.25 16.40 -28.43
C GLY A 11 -5.79 15.64 -29.64
N ALA A 12 -6.86 14.85 -29.46
CA ALA A 12 -7.52 14.14 -30.55
C ALA A 12 -8.16 15.11 -31.58
N LEU A 13 -8.73 16.21 -31.11
CA LEU A 13 -9.29 17.26 -31.98
C LEU A 13 -8.20 17.93 -32.83
N LEU A 14 -7.08 18.32 -32.22
CA LEU A 14 -5.97 18.94 -32.96
C LEU A 14 -5.33 17.98 -33.97
N LEU A 15 -5.19 16.70 -33.61
CA LEU A 15 -4.71 15.66 -34.52
C LEU A 15 -5.67 15.49 -35.71
N ALA A 16 -6.98 15.45 -35.47
CA ALA A 16 -7.98 15.35 -36.52
C ALA A 16 -7.94 16.56 -37.47
N VAL A 17 -7.78 17.78 -36.95
CA VAL A 17 -7.61 18.99 -37.78
C VAL A 17 -6.32 18.92 -38.63
N GLY A 18 -5.23 18.40 -38.06
CA GLY A 18 -3.97 18.21 -38.79
C GLY A 18 -4.04 17.15 -39.89
N ILE A 19 -4.76 16.05 -39.66
CA ILE A 19 -4.91 14.94 -40.62
C ILE A 19 -5.93 15.28 -41.71
N LEU A 20 -7.06 15.90 -41.36
CA LEU A 20 -8.18 16.09 -42.30
C LEU A 20 -7.93 17.17 -43.35
N GLY A 21 -6.97 18.09 -43.13
CA GLY A 21 -6.29 18.84 -44.19
C GLY A 21 -7.13 19.45 -45.34
N GLY A 22 -8.43 19.70 -45.15
CA GLY A 22 -9.38 19.93 -46.24
C GLY A 22 -9.98 21.32 -46.20
N GLY A 23 -9.74 22.10 -47.27
CA GLY A 23 -10.42 23.37 -47.50
C GLY A 23 -11.93 23.17 -47.56
N PHE A 24 -12.65 23.83 -46.66
CA PHE A 24 -14.09 24.02 -46.76
C PHE A 24 -14.35 24.94 -47.95
N GLU A 25 -14.90 24.42 -49.05
CA GLU A 25 -15.62 25.27 -50.00
C GLU A 25 -16.99 25.62 -49.38
N VAL A 26 -16.99 26.66 -48.54
CA VAL A 26 -18.21 27.45 -48.34
C VAL A 26 -18.20 28.50 -49.45
N LYS A 27 -19.27 28.53 -50.24
CA LYS A 27 -19.44 29.27 -51.50
C LYS A 27 -19.15 30.79 -51.48
N GLU A 28 -18.66 31.37 -50.38
CA GLU A 28 -18.33 32.79 -50.25
C GLU A 28 -17.05 33.08 -49.41
N VAL A 29 -16.37 32.10 -48.82
CA VAL A 29 -15.21 32.39 -47.94
C VAL A 29 -13.93 31.75 -48.48
N LYS A 30 -13.11 32.58 -49.15
CA LYS A 30 -11.75 32.23 -49.57
C LYS A 30 -10.85 32.13 -48.35
N VAL A 31 -10.80 30.94 -47.75
CA VAL A 31 -9.85 30.64 -46.67
C VAL A 31 -8.45 30.54 -47.29
N SER A 32 -7.58 31.49 -46.95
CA SER A 32 -6.17 31.48 -47.36
C SER A 32 -5.49 30.17 -46.97
N ASN A 33 -4.65 29.64 -47.86
CA ASN A 33 -3.93 28.39 -47.63
C ASN A 33 -3.07 28.50 -46.36
N VAL A 34 -3.43 27.73 -45.33
CA VAL A 34 -2.65 27.61 -44.09
C VAL A 34 -1.27 27.07 -44.48
N THR A 35 -0.24 27.90 -44.30
CA THR A 35 1.16 27.59 -44.65
C THR A 35 1.56 26.22 -44.12
N SER A 36 2.24 25.40 -44.93
CA SER A 36 2.66 24.04 -44.57
C SER A 36 3.37 23.97 -43.22
N THR A 37 4.14 25.01 -42.88
CA THR A 37 4.80 25.16 -41.57
C THR A 37 3.84 25.14 -40.39
N ALA A 38 2.70 25.81 -40.50
CA ALA A 38 1.68 25.82 -39.45
C ALA A 38 1.02 24.44 -39.27
N ARG A 39 0.88 23.67 -40.35
CA ARG A 39 0.37 22.29 -40.32
C ARG A 39 1.34 21.33 -39.64
N ILE A 40 2.63 21.44 -39.97
CA ILE A 40 3.68 20.63 -39.37
C ILE A 40 3.79 20.92 -37.88
N LEU A 41 3.76 22.20 -37.48
CA LEU A 41 3.78 22.58 -36.07
C LEU A 41 2.57 22.02 -35.31
N ALA A 42 1.35 22.15 -35.86
CA ALA A 42 0.15 21.61 -35.22
C ALA A 42 0.22 20.07 -35.05
N ALA A 43 0.75 19.35 -36.05
CA ALA A 43 0.94 17.91 -35.97
C ALA A 43 1.97 17.52 -34.89
N ILE A 44 3.10 18.24 -34.81
CA ILE A 44 4.13 18.00 -33.78
C ILE A 44 3.57 18.25 -32.39
N PHE A 45 2.91 19.39 -32.17
CA PHE A 45 2.28 19.69 -30.88
C PHE A 45 1.21 18.65 -30.51
N GLY A 46 0.42 18.17 -31.48
CA GLY A 46 -0.56 17.09 -31.28
C GLY A 46 0.09 15.76 -30.84
N VAL A 47 1.16 15.32 -31.51
CA VAL A 47 1.88 14.09 -31.16
C VAL A 47 2.54 14.20 -29.78
N VAL A 48 3.13 15.36 -29.46
CA VAL A 48 3.75 15.62 -28.15
C VAL A 48 2.71 15.59 -27.03
N PHE A 49 1.54 16.21 -27.22
CA PHE A 49 0.46 16.18 -26.23
C PHE A 49 -0.14 14.79 -26.04
N ILE A 50 -0.28 13.99 -27.11
CA ILE A 50 -0.72 12.59 -27.02
C ILE A 50 0.31 11.75 -26.26
N GLY A 51 1.60 11.91 -26.58
CA GLY A 51 2.69 11.20 -25.90
C GLY A 51 2.81 11.56 -24.42
N LEU A 52 2.66 12.84 -24.07
CA LEU A 52 2.65 13.32 -22.68
C LEU A 52 1.41 12.81 -21.90
N GLY A 53 0.26 12.71 -22.56
CA GLY A 53 -0.96 12.15 -21.96
C GLY A 53 -0.93 10.63 -21.78
N PHE A 54 -0.11 9.93 -22.59
CA PHE A 54 0.11 8.48 -22.49
C PHE A 54 1.34 8.09 -21.67
N LEU A 55 2.08 9.05 -21.11
CA LEU A 55 3.15 8.74 -20.19
C LEU A 55 2.52 8.32 -18.85
N PRO A 56 2.60 7.04 -18.45
CA PRO A 56 2.11 6.64 -17.13
C PRO A 56 2.90 7.42 -16.06
N PRO A 57 2.26 8.07 -15.08
CA PRO A 57 2.95 8.71 -13.97
C PRO A 57 3.66 7.73 -13.01
N ASP A 58 3.62 6.43 -13.30
CA ASP A 58 4.16 5.38 -12.43
C ASP A 58 5.64 5.02 -12.76
N ILE A 59 6.55 6.00 -12.84
CA ILE A 59 7.99 5.71 -12.69
C ILE A 59 8.27 5.17 -11.27
N SER A 60 7.39 5.48 -10.31
CA SER A 60 7.49 4.96 -8.94
C SER A 60 7.40 3.43 -8.83
N LYS A 61 6.87 2.72 -9.84
CA LYS A 61 6.86 1.24 -9.84
C LYS A 61 8.15 0.60 -10.35
N THR A 62 9.01 1.35 -11.02
CA THR A 62 10.35 0.84 -11.42
C THR A 62 11.40 1.08 -10.35
N LEU A 63 11.10 1.92 -9.37
CA LEU A 63 11.84 2.08 -8.10
C LEU A 63 11.27 1.19 -6.99
N GLU A 64 10.48 0.17 -7.32
CA GLU A 64 10.32 -0.95 -6.40
C GLU A 64 11.71 -1.59 -6.30
N PRO A 65 12.39 -1.49 -5.14
CA PRO A 65 13.74 -1.99 -5.03
C PRO A 65 13.64 -3.48 -5.32
N ALA A 66 14.43 -3.92 -6.29
CA ALA A 66 14.68 -5.33 -6.51
C ALA A 66 14.91 -5.95 -5.13
N ARG A 67 13.88 -6.69 -4.70
CA ARG A 67 13.86 -7.69 -3.66
C ARG A 67 15.29 -8.01 -3.24
N SER A 68 15.69 -7.41 -2.14
CA SER A 68 16.99 -7.58 -1.51
C SER A 68 17.30 -9.07 -1.49
N ALA A 69 18.25 -9.50 -2.32
CA ALA A 69 18.95 -10.73 -2.06
C ALA A 69 19.49 -10.61 -0.62
N PRO A 70 19.30 -11.62 0.25
CA PRO A 70 19.86 -11.56 1.59
C PRO A 70 21.37 -11.75 1.43
N VAL A 71 22.11 -10.64 1.36
CA VAL A 71 23.54 -10.67 1.67
C VAL A 71 23.62 -10.97 3.16
N ALA A 72 24.16 -12.15 3.44
CA ALA A 72 24.28 -12.76 4.75
C ALA A 72 24.79 -11.79 5.83
N ALA A 73 23.88 -11.33 6.67
CA ALA A 73 24.09 -11.28 8.10
C ALA A 73 23.00 -12.18 8.69
N ALA A 74 23.40 -13.21 9.44
CA ALA A 74 22.50 -14.13 10.12
C ALA A 74 21.77 -13.42 11.28
N ALA A 75 20.92 -12.44 10.96
CA ALA A 75 19.91 -11.96 11.87
C ALA A 75 18.80 -13.01 11.87
N THR A 76 18.66 -13.75 12.96
CA THR A 76 17.46 -14.54 13.23
C THR A 76 16.27 -13.60 13.11
N VAL A 77 15.51 -13.72 12.02
CA VAL A 77 14.29 -12.95 11.85
C VAL A 77 13.31 -13.51 12.87
N ILE A 78 13.13 -12.80 13.98
CA ILE A 78 12.10 -13.13 14.96
C ILE A 78 10.75 -12.97 14.28
N THR A 79 10.17 -14.09 13.86
CA THR A 79 8.82 -14.18 13.31
C THR A 79 7.85 -14.54 14.42
N MET A 80 6.64 -14.00 14.33
CA MET A 80 5.55 -14.34 15.24
C MET A 80 4.65 -15.37 14.55
N SER A 81 4.03 -16.25 15.34
CA SER A 81 2.96 -17.12 14.85
C SER A 81 1.73 -16.30 14.46
N ASP A 82 0.83 -16.92 13.71
CA ASP A 82 -0.52 -16.40 13.57
C ASP A 82 -1.18 -16.21 14.95
N ARG A 83 -2.11 -15.26 15.01
CA ARG A 83 -2.85 -14.96 16.23
C ARG A 83 -3.89 -16.05 16.49
N GLU A 84 -3.81 -16.63 17.67
CA GLU A 84 -4.73 -17.64 18.15
C GLU A 84 -5.92 -16.92 18.82
N HIS A 85 -7.02 -16.73 18.08
CA HIS A 85 -8.23 -16.11 18.61
C HIS A 85 -9.04 -17.05 19.49
N ASP A 86 -9.64 -16.52 20.56
CA ASP A 86 -10.39 -17.28 21.56
C ASP A 86 -9.57 -18.42 22.17
N ARG A 87 -8.29 -18.11 22.42
CA ARG A 87 -7.27 -19.02 22.91
C ARG A 87 -6.43 -18.37 23.99
N ASN A 88 -6.21 -19.10 25.07
CA ASN A 88 -5.37 -18.70 26.19
C ASN A 88 -4.26 -19.73 26.37
N ARG A 89 -3.01 -19.27 26.41
CA ARG A 89 -1.85 -20.11 26.74
C ARG A 89 -1.52 -19.94 28.22
N TRP A 90 -2.37 -20.45 29.10
CA TRP A 90 -2.25 -20.19 30.54
C TRP A 90 -0.91 -20.64 31.14
N GLY A 91 -0.29 -19.77 31.96
CA GLY A 91 0.93 -20.04 32.69
C GLY A 91 2.20 -19.54 31.99
N GLY A 92 3.35 -19.68 32.67
CA GLY A 92 4.64 -19.23 32.13
C GLY A 92 4.81 -17.73 32.04
N ASP A 93 3.92 -16.96 32.68
CA ASP A 93 3.93 -15.50 32.68
C ASP A 93 5.08 -14.97 33.54
N TYR A 94 5.90 -14.07 32.98
CA TYR A 94 6.97 -13.39 33.72
C TYR A 94 6.69 -11.89 33.88
N SER A 95 5.81 -11.31 33.07
CA SER A 95 5.46 -9.90 33.12
C SER A 95 4.06 -9.67 32.58
N SER A 96 3.38 -8.65 33.11
CA SER A 96 2.10 -8.16 32.57
C SER A 96 1.97 -6.66 32.64
N PHE A 97 1.15 -6.11 31.75
CA PHE A 97 0.87 -4.67 31.69
C PHE A 97 -0.49 -4.38 31.06
N ASP A 98 -1.01 -3.18 31.32
CA ASP A 98 -2.27 -2.72 30.77
C ASP A 98 -2.05 -2.14 29.36
N VAL A 99 -2.80 -2.65 28.39
CA VAL A 99 -2.76 -2.20 27.00
C VAL A 99 -3.73 -1.02 26.86
N ARG A 100 -3.22 0.20 26.95
CA ARG A 100 -4.03 1.44 26.96
C ARG A 100 -4.81 1.70 25.67
N THR A 101 -4.41 1.07 24.57
CA THR A 101 -5.00 1.23 23.24
C THR A 101 -6.06 0.17 22.93
N ASP A 102 -6.21 -0.85 23.80
CA ASP A 102 -7.00 -2.07 23.57
C ASP A 102 -6.67 -2.77 22.23
N ARG A 103 -5.42 -2.63 21.76
CA ARG A 103 -4.93 -3.23 20.51
C ARG A 103 -4.04 -4.45 20.78
N VAL A 104 -4.38 -5.58 20.16
CA VAL A 104 -3.63 -6.85 20.29
C VAL A 104 -2.18 -6.71 19.82
N GLU A 105 -1.94 -5.87 18.81
CA GLU A 105 -0.60 -5.62 18.24
C GLU A 105 0.39 -5.16 19.32
N ASP A 106 -0.07 -4.44 20.34
CA ASP A 106 0.82 -3.89 21.35
C ASP A 106 1.38 -4.98 22.27
N CYS A 107 0.60 -6.05 22.51
CA CYS A 107 1.05 -7.23 23.23
C CYS A 107 2.01 -8.07 22.38
N GLU A 108 1.68 -8.25 21.11
CA GLU A 108 2.53 -8.96 20.14
C GLU A 108 3.89 -8.27 19.97
N ASN A 109 3.89 -6.95 19.78
CA ASN A 109 5.10 -6.14 19.62
C ASN A 109 5.96 -6.14 20.87
N ALA A 110 5.36 -6.04 22.07
CA ALA A 110 6.09 -6.14 23.32
C ALA A 110 6.78 -7.50 23.47
N CYS A 111 6.13 -8.59 23.06
CA CYS A 111 6.78 -9.89 23.05
C CYS A 111 7.89 -9.96 22.00
N LYS A 112 7.64 -9.44 20.79
CA LYS A 112 8.60 -9.45 19.68
C LYS A 112 9.93 -8.79 20.06
N THR A 113 9.89 -7.67 20.79
CA THR A 113 11.09 -6.93 21.21
C THR A 113 11.78 -7.49 22.45
N ALA A 114 11.07 -8.18 23.34
CA ALA A 114 11.64 -8.75 24.56
C ALA A 114 12.29 -10.11 24.30
N GLU A 115 13.61 -10.23 24.40
CA GLU A 115 14.36 -11.47 24.12
C GLU A 115 13.84 -12.70 24.89
N GLN A 116 13.55 -12.51 26.17
CA GLN A 116 13.03 -13.57 27.05
C GLN A 116 11.59 -13.99 26.74
N CYS A 117 10.84 -13.20 25.96
CA CYS A 117 9.47 -13.55 25.60
C CYS A 117 9.45 -14.65 24.54
N ASN A 118 8.74 -15.74 24.82
CA ASN A 118 8.48 -16.84 23.90
C ASN A 118 7.00 -16.92 23.49
N ALA A 119 6.08 -16.48 24.35
CA ALA A 119 4.65 -16.39 24.03
C ALA A 119 3.99 -15.20 24.73
N TRP A 120 2.79 -14.85 24.28
CA TRP A 120 1.99 -13.79 24.88
C TRP A 120 0.50 -14.12 24.84
N THR A 121 -0.25 -13.52 25.75
CA THR A 121 -1.73 -13.58 25.76
C THR A 121 -2.28 -12.19 26.04
N TYR A 122 -3.12 -11.71 25.14
CA TYR A 122 -3.93 -10.52 25.27
C TYR A 122 -5.31 -10.89 25.80
N VAL A 123 -5.68 -10.32 26.95
CA VAL A 123 -6.99 -10.47 27.57
C VAL A 123 -7.79 -9.20 27.27
N ARG A 124 -9.01 -9.37 26.75
CA ARG A 124 -9.88 -8.24 26.41
C ARG A 124 -10.23 -7.38 27.63
N PRO A 125 -10.54 -6.08 27.42
CA PRO A 125 -10.94 -5.19 28.51
C PRO A 125 -12.22 -5.69 29.17
N GLY A 126 -12.38 -5.38 30.46
CA GLY A 126 -13.54 -5.75 31.27
C GLY A 126 -13.51 -7.16 31.86
N LEU A 127 -12.58 -8.04 31.46
CA LEU A 127 -12.46 -9.40 32.01
C LEU A 127 -11.61 -9.45 33.29
N GLN A 128 -10.38 -8.92 33.22
CA GLN A 128 -9.48 -8.87 34.38
C GLN A 128 -9.38 -7.47 34.96
N ARG A 129 -9.40 -6.45 34.10
CA ARG A 129 -9.30 -5.02 34.45
C ARG A 129 -10.19 -4.21 33.52
N ALA A 130 -10.37 -2.92 33.82
CA ALA A 130 -11.11 -2.02 32.93
C ALA A 130 -10.45 -1.91 31.55
N SER A 131 -9.12 -1.85 31.50
CA SER A 131 -8.33 -1.94 30.26
C SER A 131 -7.96 -3.37 29.91
N ALA A 132 -7.59 -3.60 28.65
CA ALA A 132 -7.01 -4.88 28.25
C ALA A 132 -5.69 -5.17 28.96
N VAL A 133 -5.38 -6.45 29.17
CA VAL A 133 -4.17 -6.88 29.88
C VAL A 133 -3.34 -7.77 28.96
N CYS A 134 -2.06 -7.45 28.82
CA CYS A 134 -1.09 -8.29 28.13
C CYS A 134 -0.29 -9.11 29.15
N TRP A 135 -0.15 -10.40 28.88
CA TRP A 135 0.65 -11.34 29.66
C TRP A 135 1.79 -11.88 28.80
N LEU A 136 3.03 -11.49 29.11
CA LEU A 136 4.25 -11.94 28.44
C LEU A 136 4.81 -13.18 29.13
N LYS A 137 5.22 -14.17 28.34
CA LYS A 137 5.60 -15.50 28.82
C LYS A 137 6.98 -15.89 28.35
N ASN A 138 7.74 -16.56 29.21
CA ASN A 138 9.11 -17.03 28.92
C ASN A 138 9.16 -18.49 28.44
N VAL A 139 8.00 -19.15 28.35
CA VAL A 139 7.81 -20.45 27.74
C VAL A 139 6.61 -20.37 26.78
N VAL A 140 6.34 -21.44 26.05
CA VAL A 140 5.17 -21.56 25.18
C VAL A 140 4.21 -22.58 25.81
N PRO A 141 3.22 -22.14 26.61
CA PRO A 141 2.27 -23.05 27.23
C PRO A 141 1.34 -23.71 26.20
N ALA A 142 0.67 -24.78 26.65
CA ALA A 142 -0.37 -25.43 25.88
C ALA A 142 -1.50 -24.43 25.56
N ASN A 143 -2.02 -24.54 24.34
CA ASN A 143 -3.12 -23.70 23.89
C ASN A 143 -4.45 -24.25 24.44
N SER A 144 -5.17 -23.44 25.23
CA SER A 144 -6.50 -23.75 25.76
C SER A 144 -7.58 -22.91 25.08
N VAL A 145 -8.72 -23.52 24.78
CA VAL A 145 -9.91 -22.78 24.32
C VAL A 145 -10.39 -21.88 25.45
N ASP A 146 -10.42 -20.58 25.20
CA ASP A 146 -10.94 -19.60 26.13
C ASP A 146 -11.39 -18.38 25.34
N ASN A 147 -12.70 -18.15 25.33
CA ASN A 147 -13.29 -17.08 24.56
C ASN A 147 -12.81 -15.70 25.00
N CYS A 148 -12.01 -15.53 26.06
CA CYS A 148 -11.54 -14.23 26.57
C CYS A 148 -10.46 -13.53 25.72
N CYS A 149 -9.69 -14.31 24.96
CA CYS A 149 -8.29 -13.96 24.77
C CYS A 149 -7.76 -14.22 23.36
N VAL A 150 -6.72 -13.48 23.01
CA VAL A 150 -5.92 -13.72 21.80
C VAL A 150 -4.50 -14.03 22.23
N SER A 151 -3.93 -15.12 21.74
CA SER A 151 -2.56 -15.53 22.07
C SER A 151 -1.66 -15.59 20.84
N GLY A 152 -0.36 -15.61 21.06
CA GLY A 152 0.64 -15.83 20.01
C GLY A 152 1.98 -16.24 20.59
N MET A 153 2.89 -16.68 19.73
CA MET A 153 4.23 -17.13 20.12
C MET A 153 5.29 -16.69 19.12
N LYS A 154 6.55 -16.66 19.57
CA LYS A 154 7.68 -16.52 18.65
C LYS A 154 7.94 -17.84 17.95
N LEU A 155 8.16 -17.76 16.64
CA LEU A 155 8.73 -18.85 15.87
C LEU A 155 10.25 -18.67 15.91
N ARG A 156 10.96 -19.75 16.24
CA ARG A 156 12.42 -19.80 16.24
C ARG A 156 12.90 -20.66 15.08
#